data_AF-A0A936KSF4-F1
#
_entry.id   AF-A0A936KSF4-F1
#
_cell.length_a   1.000
_cell.length_b   1.000
_cell.length_c   1.000
_cell.angle_alpha   90.00
_cell.angle_beta   90.00
_cell.angle_gamma   90.00
#
_symmetry.space_group_name_H-M   'P 1'
#
loop_
_entity.id
_entity.type
_entity.pdbx_description
1 polymer ?
#
loop_
_entity_poly.entity_id
_entity_poly.type
_entity_poly.pdbx_seq_one_letter_code
_entity_poly.pdbx_strand_id
1 'polypeptide(L)'
;MEMLIAFLFGFPGAFLSLLVSAVGIAKNKYWLVLICALLFLPFTYYLYGSPAFFSGFVFLLPLLQFGSALAVFKKKRTLAWLLLAPSIVMVLWILGVVLIYTYGGVV
;
A
#
# COMPACT_ATOMS: atom_id res chain seq x y z
N MET A 1 9.11 22.26 0.03
CA MET A 1 7.97 21.59 -0.66
C MET A 1 8.31 20.16 -1.06
N GLU A 2 9.48 19.93 -1.67
CA GLU A 2 9.84 18.61 -2.22
C GLU A 2 9.91 17.48 -1.19
N MET A 3 10.45 17.76 0.01
CA MET A 3 10.55 16.77 1.09
C MET A 3 9.18 16.27 1.58
N LEU A 4 8.17 17.15 1.61
CA LEU A 4 6.82 16.80 2.05
C LEU A 4 6.12 15.92 1.02
N ILE A 5 6.33 16.22 -0.28
CA ILE A 5 5.82 15.42 -1.40
C ILE A 5 6.48 14.05 -1.40
N ALA A 6 7.80 13.98 -1.21
CA ALA A 6 8.52 12.71 -1.10
C ALA A 6 8.06 11.88 0.11
N PHE A 7 7.72 12.52 1.23
CA PHE A 7 7.23 11.82 2.41
C PHE A 7 5.79 11.30 2.24
N LEU A 8 4.90 12.12 1.66
CA LEU A 8 3.49 11.77 1.46
C LEU A 8 3.25 10.80 0.30
N PHE A 9 4.05 10.90 -0.77
CA PHE A 9 3.87 10.11 -1.99
C PHE A 9 4.96 9.05 -2.21
N GLY A 10 5.99 9.05 -1.37
CA GLY A 10 7.01 8.00 -1.35
C GLY A 10 6.65 6.83 -0.45
N PHE A 11 7.67 6.05 -0.11
CA PHE A 11 7.53 4.85 0.71
C PHE A 11 6.88 5.07 2.10
N PRO A 12 7.21 6.13 2.88
CA PRO A 12 6.59 6.36 4.18
C PRO A 12 5.09 6.61 4.08
N GLY A 13 4.66 7.38 3.08
CA GLY A 13 3.24 7.66 2.81
C GLY A 13 2.46 6.41 2.42
N ALA A 14 3.03 5.55 1.58
CA ALA A 14 2.44 4.27 1.23
C ALA A 14 2.24 3.37 2.46
N PHE A 15 3.25 3.27 3.32
CA PHE A 15 3.17 2.52 4.57
C PHE A 15 2.10 3.08 5.51
N LEU A 16 2.06 4.39 5.72
CA LEU A 16 1.04 5.05 6.54
C LEU A 16 -0.37 4.83 5.98
N SER A 17 -0.55 4.93 4.66
CA SER A 17 -1.85 4.69 4.01
C SER A 17 -2.35 3.25 4.22
N LEU A 18 -1.45 2.27 4.26
CA LEU A 18 -1.78 0.88 4.57
C LEU A 18 -2.18 0.69 6.04
N LEU A 19 -1.46 1.32 6.97
CA LEU A 19 -1.83 1.31 8.38
C LEU A 19 -3.21 1.94 8.60
N VAL A 20 -3.47 3.08 7.96
CA VAL A 20 -4.77 3.75 8.02
C VAL A 20 -5.86 2.90 7.35
N SER A 21 -5.56 2.19 6.26
CA SER A 21 -6.48 1.21 5.65
C SER A 21 -6.81 0.07 6.60
N ALA A 22 -5.82 -0.52 7.26
CA ALA A 22 -6.01 -1.57 8.26
C ALA A 22 -6.91 -1.10 9.42
N VAL A 23 -6.67 0.12 9.92
CA VAL A 23 -7.53 0.77 10.93
C VAL A 23 -8.94 1.04 10.38
N GLY A 24 -9.05 1.45 9.10
CA GLY A 24 -10.31 1.65 8.40
C GLY A 24 -11.14 0.37 8.33
N ILE A 25 -10.52 -0.77 8.00
CA ILE A 25 -11.18 -2.09 8.03
C ILE A 25 -11.56 -2.45 9.46
N ALA A 26 -10.68 -2.25 10.44
CA ALA A 26 -10.97 -2.57 11.84
C ALA A 26 -12.14 -1.78 12.41
N LYS A 27 -12.28 -0.51 12.02
CA LYS A 27 -13.38 0.39 12.42
C LYS A 27 -14.59 0.34 11.49
N ASN A 28 -14.60 -0.55 10.49
CA ASN A 28 -15.65 -0.65 9.44
C ASN A 28 -15.92 0.66 8.68
N LYS A 29 -14.91 1.52 8.52
CA LYS A 29 -15.01 2.80 7.81
C LYS A 29 -14.44 2.67 6.40
N TYR A 30 -15.30 2.31 5.44
CA TYR A 30 -14.89 2.10 4.04
C TYR A 30 -14.24 3.34 3.41
N TRP A 31 -14.73 4.55 3.75
CA TRP A 31 -14.16 5.81 3.25
C TRP A 31 -12.67 5.97 3.57
N LEU A 32 -12.22 5.50 4.74
CA LEU A 32 -10.80 5.57 5.10
C LEU A 32 -9.96 4.67 4.19
N VAL A 33 -10.43 3.45 3.93
CA VAL A 33 -9.76 2.50 3.04
C VAL A 33 -9.72 3.03 1.60
N LEU A 34 -10.79 3.68 1.15
CA LEU A 34 -10.89 4.25 -0.19
C LEU A 34 -9.93 5.42 -0.42
N ILE A 35 -9.85 6.36 0.54
CA ILE A 35 -8.90 7.48 0.48
C ILE A 35 -7.46 6.94 0.46
N CYS A 36 -7.18 5.95 1.29
CA CYS A 36 -5.85 5.34 1.31
C CYS A 36 -5.52 4.57 0.03
N ALA A 37 -6.49 3.89 -0.59
CA ALA A 37 -6.28 3.26 -1.90
C ALA A 37 -5.92 4.30 -2.98
N LEU A 38 -6.55 5.48 -2.93
CA LEU A 38 -6.21 6.60 -3.82
C LEU A 38 -4.79 7.14 -3.55
N LEU A 39 -4.41 7.30 -2.28
CA LEU A 39 -3.05 7.70 -1.90
C LEU A 39 -1.98 6.66 -2.22
N PHE A 40 -2.37 5.40 -2.43
CA PHE A 40 -1.47 4.30 -2.80
C PHE A 40 -1.12 4.29 -4.30
N LEU A 41 -1.89 4.96 -5.15
CA LEU A 41 -1.66 4.99 -6.61
C LEU A 41 -0.29 5.57 -7.00
N PRO A 42 0.13 6.75 -6.49
CA PRO A 42 1.44 7.33 -6.80
C PRO A 42 2.58 6.38 -6.43
N PHE A 43 2.44 5.65 -5.33
CA PHE A 43 3.43 4.65 -4.91
C PHE A 43 3.52 3.48 -5.90
N THR A 44 2.38 2.98 -6.40
CA THR A 44 2.39 1.90 -7.41
C THR A 44 2.93 2.34 -8.75
N TYR A 45 2.72 3.61 -9.11
CA TYR A 45 3.34 4.22 -10.29
C TYR A 45 4.86 4.33 -10.14
N TYR A 46 5.34 4.73 -8.96
CA TYR A 46 6.77 4.74 -8.66
C TYR A 46 7.40 3.35 -8.77
N LEU A 47 6.74 2.33 -8.21
CA LEU A 47 7.23 0.94 -8.25
C LEU A 47 7.24 0.33 -9.66
N TYR A 48 6.31 0.72 -10.53
CA TYR A 48 6.27 0.24 -11.91
C TYR A 48 7.57 0.56 -12.68
N GLY A 49 8.26 1.67 -12.35
CA GLY A 49 9.56 2.02 -12.94
C GLY A 49 10.74 1.16 -12.46
N SER A 50 10.54 0.24 -11.51
CA SER A 50 11.61 -0.59 -10.94
C SER A 50 11.77 -1.93 -11.68
N PRO A 51 13.00 -2.36 -12.03
CA PRO A 51 13.31 -3.63 -12.73
C PRO A 51 12.62 -4.87 -12.15
N ALA A 52 12.47 -4.92 -10.81
CA ALA A 52 11.85 -6.05 -10.11
C ALA A 52 10.32 -6.14 -10.30
N PHE A 53 9.68 -5.06 -10.76
CA PHE A 53 8.23 -4.91 -10.77
C PHE A 53 7.65 -4.43 -12.12
N PHE A 54 8.45 -4.53 -13.20
CA PHE A 54 8.13 -4.07 -14.57
C PHE A 54 6.89 -4.69 -15.21
N SER A 55 6.22 -5.64 -14.57
CA SER A 55 5.20 -6.49 -15.20
C SER A 55 3.76 -5.94 -15.11
N GLY A 56 3.55 -4.69 -14.66
CA GLY A 56 2.21 -4.09 -14.56
C GLY A 56 1.32 -4.68 -13.45
N PHE A 57 1.71 -5.83 -12.87
CA PHE A 57 1.04 -6.46 -11.73
C PHE A 57 0.98 -5.56 -10.49
N VAL A 58 1.85 -4.55 -10.38
CA VAL A 58 1.84 -3.57 -9.29
C VAL A 58 0.52 -2.80 -9.23
N PHE A 59 -0.13 -2.55 -10.37
CA PHE A 59 -1.42 -1.87 -10.42
C PHE A 59 -2.58 -2.73 -9.90
N LEU A 60 -2.38 -4.04 -9.69
CA LEU A 60 -3.36 -4.87 -8.98
C LEU A 60 -3.44 -4.52 -7.50
N LEU A 61 -2.36 -4.02 -6.88
CA LEU A 61 -2.34 -3.69 -5.45
C LEU A 61 -3.37 -2.60 -5.07
N PRO A 62 -3.45 -1.44 -5.75
CA PRO A 62 -4.47 -0.45 -5.44
C PRO A 62 -5.86 -0.96 -5.81
N LEU A 63 -6.01 -1.75 -6.88
CA LEU A 63 -7.29 -2.38 -7.24
C LEU A 63 -7.79 -3.33 -6.14
N LEU A 64 -6.91 -4.14 -5.55
CA LEU A 64 -7.22 -5.00 -4.42
C LEU A 64 -7.58 -4.18 -3.17
N GLN A 65 -6.91 -3.05 -2.95
CA GLN A 65 -7.23 -2.13 -1.86
C GLN A 65 -8.58 -1.42 -2.05
N PHE A 66 -8.94 -1.05 -3.29
CA PHE A 66 -10.30 -0.60 -3.63
C PHE A 66 -11.32 -1.72 -3.41
N GLY A 67 -11.00 -2.95 -3.81
CA GLY A 67 -11.81 -4.13 -3.52
C GLY A 67 -12.02 -4.34 -2.02
N SER A 68 -10.98 -4.08 -1.22
CA SER A 68 -11.05 -4.12 0.24
C SER A 68 -12.04 -3.07 0.78
N ALA A 69 -12.00 -1.83 0.26
CA ALA A 69 -12.97 -0.80 0.61
C ALA A 69 -14.42 -1.23 0.28
N LEU A 70 -14.64 -1.82 -0.89
CA LEU A 70 -15.95 -2.37 -1.29
C LEU A 70 -16.40 -3.51 -0.38
N ALA A 71 -15.49 -4.38 0.05
CA ALA A 71 -15.79 -5.45 0.99
C ALA A 71 -16.17 -4.92 2.38
N VAL A 72 -15.52 -3.85 2.86
CA VAL A 72 -15.92 -3.14 4.09
C VAL A 72 -17.33 -2.54 3.94
N PHE A 73 -17.62 -1.90 2.80
CA PHE A 73 -18.95 -1.35 2.51
C PHE A 73 -20.04 -2.44 2.56
N LYS A 74 -19.74 -3.64 2.04
CA LYS A 74 -20.62 -4.82 2.09
C LYS A 74 -20.64 -5.55 3.44
N LYS A 75 -20.02 -4.99 4.49
CA LYS A 75 -19.87 -5.60 5.84
C LYS A 75 -19.15 -6.96 5.84
N LYS A 76 -18.39 -7.29 4.78
CA LYS A 76 -17.61 -8.53 4.66
C LYS A 76 -16.17 -8.30 5.13
N ARG A 77 -15.98 -8.14 6.45
CA ARG A 77 -14.68 -7.80 7.05
C ARG A 77 -13.58 -8.79 6.71
N THR A 78 -13.86 -10.09 6.68
CA THR A 78 -12.86 -11.13 6.34
C THR A 78 -12.36 -10.97 4.91
N LEU A 79 -13.25 -10.68 3.97
CA LEU A 79 -12.89 -10.45 2.57
C LEU A 79 -12.08 -9.15 2.41
N ALA A 80 -12.41 -8.11 3.18
CA ALA A 80 -11.64 -6.87 3.19
C ALA A 80 -10.17 -7.11 3.61
N TRP A 81 -9.96 -7.89 4.67
CA TRP A 81 -8.60 -8.27 5.10
C TRP A 81 -7.89 -9.13 4.06
N LEU A 82 -8.58 -10.10 3.45
CA LEU A 82 -8.00 -10.96 2.41
C LEU A 82 -7.54 -10.13 1.20
N LEU A 83 -8.31 -9.13 0.80
CA LEU A 83 -7.96 -8.24 -0.31
C LEU A 83 -6.88 -7.23 0.05
N LEU A 84 -6.75 -6.83 1.32
CA LEU A 84 -5.68 -5.94 1.77
C LEU A 84 -4.34 -6.67 1.95
N ALA A 85 -4.36 -7.97 2.27
CA ALA A 85 -3.18 -8.75 2.61
C ALA A 85 -2.06 -8.71 1.54
N PRO A 86 -2.34 -8.85 0.24
CA PRO A 86 -1.30 -8.72 -0.80
C PRO A 86 -0.57 -7.38 -0.76
N SER A 87 -1.29 -6.27 -0.54
CA SER A 87 -0.70 -4.94 -0.43
C SER A 87 0.16 -4.79 0.83
N ILE A 88 -0.25 -5.41 1.96
CA ILE A 88 0.56 -5.44 3.19
C ILE A 88 1.86 -6.22 2.96
N VAL A 89 1.77 -7.43 2.41
CA VAL A 89 2.92 -8.30 2.15
C VAL A 89 3.93 -7.61 1.25
N MET A 90 3.46 -6.96 0.18
CA MET A 90 4.31 -6.23 -0.75
C MET A 90 5.07 -5.09 -0.07
N VAL A 91 4.39 -4.27 0.74
CA VAL A 91 5.03 -3.14 1.40
C VAL A 91 5.99 -3.60 2.49
N LEU A 92 5.68 -4.67 3.22
CA LEU A 92 6.62 -5.27 4.18
C LEU A 92 7.84 -5.86 3.49
N TRP A 93 7.68 -6.48 2.32
CA TRP A 93 8.80 -6.96 1.51
C TRP A 93 9.72 -5.80 1.11
N ILE A 94 9.15 -4.72 0.55
CA ILE A 94 9.91 -3.53 0.16
C ILE A 94 10.61 -2.91 1.38
N LEU A 95 9.93 -2.83 2.53
CA LEU A 95 10.53 -2.37 3.77
C LEU A 95 11.76 -3.19 4.15
N GLY A 96 11.64 -4.53 4.09
CA GLY A 96 12.73 -5.46 4.38
C GLY A 96 13.91 -5.26 3.44
N VAL A 97 13.65 -5.15 2.13
CA VAL A 97 14.68 -4.86 1.13
C VAL A 97 15.38 -3.54 1.44
N VAL A 98 14.64 -2.45 1.67
CA VAL A 98 15.22 -1.13 1.98
C VAL A 98 16.07 -1.17 3.24
N LEU A 99 15.63 -1.84 4.30
CA LEU A 99 16.38 -1.97 5.55
C LEU A 99 17.66 -2.77 5.37
N ILE A 100 17.61 -3.87 4.61
CA ILE A 100 18.79 -4.70 4.30
C ILE A 100 19.79 -3.90 3.47
N TYR A 101 19.38 -3.19 2.43
CA TYR A 101 20.29 -2.38 1.62
C TYR A 101 20.87 -1.19 2.39
N THR A 102 20.09 -0.57 3.28
CA THR A 102 20.52 0.62 4.03
C THR A 102 21.43 0.28 5.21
N TYR A 103 21.14 -0.80 5.94
CA TYR A 103 21.82 -1.14 7.20
C TYR A 103 22.57 -2.48 7.16
N GLY A 104 22.31 -3.33 6.17
CA GLY A 104 22.90 -4.66 6.04
C GLY A 104 24.30 -4.68 5.40
N GLY A 105 24.84 -3.54 4.98
CA GLY A 105 26.25 -3.42 4.59
C GLY A 105 26.65 -4.21 3.35
N VAL A 106 25.80 -4.26 2.32
CA VAL A 106 26.24 -4.73 0.99
C VAL A 106 26.73 -3.53 0.20
N VAL A 107 28.06 -3.38 0.18
CA VAL A 107 28.83 -2.54 -0.77
C VAL A 107 28.62 -3.05 -2.19
#